data_AF-A0A7J6N7K3-F1
#
_entry.id   AF-A0A7J6N7K3-F1
#
_cell.length_a   1.000
_cell.length_b   1.000
_cell.length_c   1.000
_cell.angle_alpha   90.00
_cell.angle_beta   90.00
_cell.angle_gamma   90.00
#
_symmetry.space_group_name_H-M   'P 1'
#
loop_
_entity.id
_entity.type
_entity.pdbx_description
1 polymer ?
#
loop_
_entity_poly.entity_id
_entity_poly.type
_entity_poly.pdbx_seq_one_letter_code
_entity_poly.pdbx_strand_id
1 'polypeptide(L)'
;MLRRLFFRGLRGVYTLPYVSICQEKLQQLRRVWGDSGQSASLAALRIEAFHSNASVDKEGVIGGWTAGVDVAIGTLEKVNGMVNRLVSQADSSTSNVGTVIIDELHMVGDEQRGHILELILLKLMLFAIGRVTSASSGELYQLQVVCMSATLPSLDPLKSWLLEADVYTTEFRPVPLEYFVKVGPRLHSGDLDRVVREIPLLQGDPDRITALIWEVAQEACAVGYDAASNATGVIVFCATKAWCEKTAVHVASTWPGVPWDLDDTMLRGRHQALDILRSCPAGLCPTLEKSIPKGVAYHHSGLTMEERRVIETAFRNGHIHTLCATSTLAAGVNLPARRVIIRSLQVG
;
A
#
# COMPACT_ATOMS: atom_id res chain seq x y z
N MET A 1 -11.03 -17.23 2.10
CA MET A 1 -11.48 -17.08 0.69
C MET A 1 -11.17 -18.33 -0.14
N LEU A 2 -9.92 -18.61 -0.54
CA LEU A 2 -9.60 -19.72 -1.47
C LEU A 2 -10.11 -21.10 -1.04
N ARG A 3 -10.05 -21.43 0.26
CA ARG A 3 -10.65 -22.66 0.79
C ARG A 3 -12.14 -22.79 0.44
N ARG A 4 -12.90 -21.71 0.50
CA ARG A 4 -14.34 -21.73 0.19
C ARG A 4 -14.59 -21.75 -1.31
N LEU A 5 -13.72 -21.11 -2.08
CA LEU A 5 -13.75 -21.18 -3.54
C LEU A 5 -13.48 -22.60 -4.05
N PHE A 6 -12.37 -23.23 -3.64
CA PHE A 6 -11.99 -24.55 -4.14
C PHE A 6 -12.87 -25.68 -3.64
N PHE A 7 -13.24 -25.68 -2.36
CA PHE A 7 -13.97 -26.82 -1.77
C PHE A 7 -15.48 -26.67 -1.80
N ARG A 8 -16.00 -25.45 -2.00
CA ARG A 8 -17.46 -25.19 -2.02
C ARG A 8 -17.92 -24.45 -3.27
N GLY A 9 -17.02 -24.14 -4.21
CA GLY A 9 -17.34 -23.37 -5.42
C GLY A 9 -17.76 -21.93 -5.15
N LEU A 10 -17.59 -21.40 -3.92
CA LEU A 10 -18.12 -20.10 -3.54
C LEU A 10 -17.13 -18.98 -3.86
N ARG A 11 -17.60 -17.94 -4.55
CA ARG A 11 -16.76 -16.83 -5.02
C ARG A 11 -16.37 -15.88 -3.91
N GLY A 12 -15.28 -15.15 -4.14
CA GLY A 12 -14.71 -14.20 -3.17
C GLY A 12 -14.81 -12.75 -3.62
N VAL A 13 -15.02 -11.85 -2.66
CA VAL A 13 -14.89 -10.39 -2.83
C VAL A 13 -13.80 -9.90 -1.88
N TYR A 14 -12.92 -9.03 -2.35
CA TYR A 14 -11.84 -8.42 -1.58
C TYR A 14 -11.94 -6.90 -1.69
N THR A 15 -12.06 -6.23 -0.55
CA THR A 15 -12.24 -4.78 -0.48
C THR A 15 -10.97 -4.10 -0.03
N LEU A 16 -10.58 -3.03 -0.71
CA LEU A 16 -9.41 -2.21 -0.40
C LEU A 16 -9.79 -0.73 -0.47
N PRO A 17 -9.14 0.15 0.30
CA PRO A 17 -9.50 1.58 0.32
C PRO A 17 -9.12 2.28 -1.00
N TYR A 18 -7.97 1.97 -1.61
CA TYR A 18 -7.43 2.73 -2.73
C TYR A 18 -7.25 1.92 -4.01
N VAL A 19 -7.33 2.61 -5.16
CA VAL A 19 -7.18 2.04 -6.50
C VAL A 19 -5.80 1.39 -6.69
N SER A 20 -4.74 2.04 -6.22
CA SER A 20 -3.37 1.55 -6.36
C SER A 20 -3.17 0.21 -5.66
N ILE A 21 -3.67 0.07 -4.43
CA ILE A 21 -3.59 -1.20 -3.69
C ILE A 21 -4.49 -2.27 -4.32
N CYS A 22 -5.64 -1.91 -4.91
CA CYS A 22 -6.44 -2.86 -5.69
C CYS A 22 -5.64 -3.46 -6.86
N GLN A 23 -4.90 -2.62 -7.60
CA GLN A 23 -4.07 -3.07 -8.72
C GLN A 23 -2.90 -3.93 -8.26
N GLU A 24 -2.25 -3.54 -7.16
CA GLU A 24 -1.16 -4.32 -6.56
C GLU A 24 -1.66 -5.70 -6.11
N LYS A 25 -2.79 -5.75 -5.39
CA LYS A 25 -3.42 -6.99 -4.96
C LYS A 25 -3.82 -7.86 -6.14
N LEU A 26 -4.36 -7.26 -7.21
CA LEU A 26 -4.71 -7.98 -8.44
C LEU A 26 -3.48 -8.67 -9.05
N GLN A 27 -2.38 -7.94 -9.21
CA GLN A 27 -1.14 -8.50 -9.76
C GLN A 27 -0.60 -9.62 -8.86
N GLN A 28 -0.61 -9.41 -7.54
CA GLN A 28 -0.19 -10.42 -6.56
C GLN A 28 -1.01 -11.70 -6.67
N LEU A 29 -2.36 -11.59 -6.64
CA LEU A 29 -3.21 -12.77 -6.69
C LEU A 29 -3.13 -13.45 -8.07
N ARG A 30 -3.09 -12.69 -9.16
CA ARG A 30 -2.97 -13.25 -10.53
C ARG A 30 -1.67 -13.99 -10.73
N ARG A 31 -0.56 -13.51 -10.16
CA ARG A 31 0.75 -14.18 -10.25
C ARG A 31 0.73 -15.59 -9.65
N VAL A 32 -0.02 -15.80 -8.57
CA VAL A 32 -0.04 -17.08 -7.84
C VAL A 32 -1.18 -17.99 -8.28
N TRP A 33 -2.35 -17.41 -8.54
CA TRP A 33 -3.59 -18.15 -8.77
C TRP A 33 -4.31 -17.80 -10.08
N GLY A 34 -3.89 -16.75 -10.79
CA GLY A 34 -4.59 -16.28 -11.98
C GLY A 34 -4.29 -17.10 -13.23
N ASP A 35 -5.16 -17.05 -14.23
CA ASP A 35 -4.86 -17.59 -15.55
C ASP A 35 -3.82 -16.70 -16.26
N SER A 36 -2.54 -17.07 -16.17
CA SER A 36 -1.42 -16.27 -16.67
C SER A 36 -0.97 -16.63 -18.08
N GLY A 37 -1.55 -17.65 -18.74
CA GLY A 37 -1.07 -18.17 -20.05
C GLY A 37 0.38 -18.70 -20.05
N GLN A 38 1.14 -18.44 -18.99
CA GLN A 38 2.48 -18.94 -18.69
C GLN A 38 2.41 -19.91 -17.51
N SER A 39 3.20 -20.98 -17.61
CA SER A 39 3.12 -22.30 -16.96
C SER A 39 3.32 -22.36 -15.42
N ALA A 40 2.80 -21.42 -14.62
CA ALA A 40 3.00 -21.44 -13.17
C ALA A 40 1.77 -21.08 -12.30
N SER A 41 0.56 -21.06 -12.87
CA SER A 41 -0.65 -20.86 -12.07
C SER A 41 -1.10 -22.14 -11.39
N LEU A 42 -1.38 -22.07 -10.09
CA LEU A 42 -1.84 -23.22 -9.31
C LEU A 42 -3.31 -23.60 -9.58
N ALA A 43 -4.10 -22.70 -10.19
CA ALA A 43 -5.56 -22.85 -10.23
C ALA A 43 -6.28 -22.17 -11.41
N ALA A 44 -5.59 -21.36 -12.22
CA ALA A 44 -6.17 -20.63 -13.36
C ALA A 44 -7.47 -19.85 -13.02
N LEU A 45 -7.53 -19.25 -11.83
CA LEU A 45 -8.68 -18.47 -11.38
C LEU A 45 -8.82 -17.19 -12.18
N ARG A 46 -10.05 -16.80 -12.47
CA ARG A 46 -10.34 -15.49 -13.04
C ARG A 46 -10.48 -14.46 -11.92
N ILE A 47 -9.44 -13.64 -11.79
CA ILE A 47 -9.35 -12.58 -10.79
C ILE A 47 -9.42 -11.23 -11.48
N GLU A 48 -10.32 -10.34 -11.05
CA GLU A 48 -10.52 -9.02 -11.65
C GLU A 48 -10.59 -7.90 -10.61
N ALA A 49 -10.10 -6.70 -10.97
CA ALA A 49 -10.19 -5.51 -10.13
C ALA A 49 -11.22 -4.51 -10.65
N PHE A 50 -12.00 -3.95 -9.73
CA PHE A 50 -13.12 -3.05 -9.97
C PHE A 50 -12.86 -1.72 -9.25
N HIS A 51 -12.51 -0.67 -9.98
CA HIS A 51 -12.12 0.62 -9.40
C HIS A 51 -12.40 1.80 -10.36
N SER A 52 -12.90 2.94 -9.88
CA SER A 52 -13.16 4.13 -10.73
C SER A 52 -13.89 3.77 -12.05
N ASN A 53 -13.25 3.92 -13.21
CA ASN A 53 -13.73 3.56 -14.56
C ASN A 53 -13.44 2.11 -14.98
N ALA A 54 -12.63 1.36 -14.24
CA ALA A 54 -12.45 -0.07 -14.43
C ALA A 54 -13.69 -0.79 -13.91
N SER A 55 -14.75 -0.78 -14.73
CA SER A 55 -15.80 -1.78 -14.91
C SER A 55 -17.12 -1.09 -15.27
N VAL A 56 -17.37 -0.88 -16.57
CA VAL A 56 -18.47 -1.36 -17.43
C VAL A 56 -18.01 -0.97 -18.86
N ASP A 57 -18.34 -1.68 -19.94
CA ASP A 57 -18.11 -1.25 -21.35
C ASP A 57 -16.83 -1.67 -22.09
N LYS A 58 -16.39 -2.93 -21.92
CA LYS A 58 -15.85 -3.66 -23.08
C LYS A 58 -16.62 -4.96 -23.22
N GLU A 59 -17.51 -4.96 -24.22
CA GLU A 59 -18.33 -6.09 -24.70
C GLU A 59 -19.43 -6.59 -23.74
N GLY A 60 -20.64 -6.02 -23.86
CA GLY A 60 -21.86 -6.83 -23.93
C GLY A 60 -22.28 -7.73 -22.77
N VAL A 61 -21.74 -7.63 -21.55
CA VAL A 61 -22.23 -8.38 -20.39
C VAL A 61 -23.24 -7.54 -19.59
N ILE A 62 -24.36 -7.23 -20.22
CA ILE A 62 -25.63 -6.91 -19.54
C ILE A 62 -26.30 -8.27 -19.29
N GLY A 63 -25.95 -8.91 -18.17
CA GLY A 63 -26.58 -10.17 -17.76
C GLY A 63 -25.73 -10.95 -16.76
N GLY A 64 -26.12 -10.89 -15.48
CA GLY A 64 -25.57 -11.77 -14.45
C GLY A 64 -24.24 -11.31 -13.85
N TRP A 65 -24.19 -11.29 -12.53
CA TRP A 65 -22.97 -11.09 -11.74
C TRP A 65 -21.81 -11.95 -12.28
N THR A 66 -20.67 -11.34 -12.66
CA THR A 66 -19.38 -12.05 -12.82
C THR A 66 -19.49 -13.36 -13.59
N ALA A 67 -20.00 -13.39 -14.83
CA ALA A 67 -19.95 -14.62 -15.61
C ALA A 67 -18.48 -15.04 -15.76
N GLY A 68 -18.06 -16.02 -14.95
CA GLY A 68 -16.71 -16.56 -14.88
C GLY A 68 -15.71 -15.89 -13.92
N VAL A 69 -16.03 -14.81 -13.16
CA VAL A 69 -15.02 -14.23 -12.22
C VAL A 69 -15.09 -14.90 -10.85
N ASP A 70 -14.00 -15.52 -10.42
CA ASP A 70 -13.90 -16.26 -9.15
C ASP A 70 -13.60 -15.36 -7.94
N VAL A 71 -12.78 -14.34 -8.16
CA VAL A 71 -12.37 -13.38 -7.12
C VAL A 71 -12.45 -11.95 -7.66
N ALA A 72 -13.31 -11.13 -7.06
CA ALA A 72 -13.44 -9.72 -7.35
C ALA A 72 -12.67 -8.89 -6.31
N ILE A 73 -11.77 -8.01 -6.75
CA ILE A 73 -11.08 -7.04 -5.91
C ILE A 73 -11.69 -5.66 -6.20
N GLY A 74 -12.01 -4.85 -5.20
CA GLY A 74 -12.57 -3.53 -5.51
C GLY A 74 -12.38 -2.47 -4.43
N THR A 75 -12.57 -1.21 -4.84
CA THR A 75 -12.63 -0.10 -3.89
C THR A 75 -13.93 -0.15 -3.09
N LEU A 76 -13.97 0.59 -1.96
CA LEU A 76 -15.16 0.73 -1.12
C LEU A 76 -16.44 1.00 -1.94
N GLU A 77 -16.40 1.94 -2.88
CA GLU A 77 -17.57 2.33 -3.69
C GLU A 77 -18.06 1.18 -4.58
N LYS A 78 -17.12 0.48 -5.23
CA LYS A 78 -17.47 -0.62 -6.15
C LYS A 78 -17.97 -1.83 -5.38
N VAL A 79 -17.33 -2.17 -4.26
CA VAL A 79 -17.80 -3.26 -3.39
C VAL A 79 -19.15 -2.90 -2.77
N ASN A 80 -19.38 -1.66 -2.36
CA ASN A 80 -20.69 -1.21 -1.87
C ASN A 80 -21.80 -1.48 -2.89
N GLY A 81 -21.55 -1.16 -4.16
CA GLY A 81 -22.44 -1.50 -5.27
C GLY A 81 -22.63 -3.01 -5.47
N MET A 82 -21.56 -3.82 -5.35
CA MET A 82 -21.64 -5.28 -5.40
C MET A 82 -22.52 -5.84 -4.28
N VAL A 83 -22.35 -5.34 -3.05
CA VAL A 83 -23.13 -5.76 -1.88
C VAL A 83 -24.60 -5.33 -2.01
N ASN A 84 -24.90 -4.15 -2.55
CA ASN A 84 -26.29 -3.76 -2.85
C ASN A 84 -26.97 -4.78 -3.76
N ARG A 85 -26.27 -5.23 -4.81
CA ARG A 85 -26.80 -6.25 -5.72
C ARG A 85 -26.97 -7.59 -5.03
N LEU A 86 -25.97 -8.03 -4.26
CA LEU A 86 -26.01 -9.26 -3.46
C LEU A 86 -27.28 -9.32 -2.58
N VAL A 87 -27.57 -8.22 -1.88
CA VAL A 87 -28.74 -8.11 -1.01
C VAL A 87 -30.04 -8.07 -1.82
N SER A 88 -30.09 -7.33 -2.93
CA SER A 88 -31.30 -7.25 -3.77
C SER A 88 -31.65 -8.56 -4.48
N GLN A 89 -30.66 -9.43 -4.71
CA GLN A 89 -30.80 -10.71 -5.40
C GLN A 89 -30.80 -11.90 -4.43
N ALA A 90 -31.08 -11.66 -3.15
CA ALA A 90 -31.04 -12.67 -2.10
C ALA A 90 -31.91 -13.92 -2.39
N ASP A 91 -32.97 -13.80 -3.18
CA ASP A 91 -33.86 -14.93 -3.51
C ASP A 91 -33.46 -15.67 -4.79
N SER A 92 -32.46 -15.17 -5.52
CA SER A 92 -31.94 -15.84 -6.71
C SER A 92 -30.83 -16.84 -6.36
N SER A 93 -30.93 -18.05 -6.92
CA SER A 93 -29.91 -19.12 -6.81
C SER A 93 -28.58 -18.78 -7.51
N THR A 94 -28.47 -17.62 -8.14
CA THR A 94 -27.30 -17.19 -8.94
C THR A 94 -26.24 -16.46 -8.10
N SER A 95 -26.56 -16.05 -6.88
CA SER A 95 -25.62 -15.40 -5.97
C SER A 95 -24.80 -16.43 -5.21
N ASN A 96 -23.56 -16.64 -5.65
CA ASN A 96 -22.64 -17.64 -5.11
C ASN A 96 -21.44 -17.01 -4.36
N VAL A 97 -21.64 -15.86 -3.70
CA VAL A 97 -20.59 -15.23 -2.88
C VAL A 97 -20.49 -15.95 -1.54
N GLY A 98 -19.32 -16.52 -1.24
CA GLY A 98 -19.05 -17.20 0.02
C GLY A 98 -18.16 -16.44 0.99
N THR A 99 -17.39 -15.47 0.50
CA THR A 99 -16.48 -14.71 1.36
C THR A 99 -16.37 -13.26 0.91
N VAL A 100 -16.48 -12.33 1.85
CA VAL A 100 -16.11 -10.94 1.66
C VAL A 100 -14.96 -10.61 2.62
N ILE A 101 -13.83 -10.19 2.05
CA ILE A 101 -12.68 -9.68 2.80
C ILE A 101 -12.77 -8.16 2.83
N ILE A 102 -12.66 -7.59 4.02
CA ILE A 102 -12.55 -6.16 4.29
C ILE A 102 -11.14 -5.90 4.81
N ASP A 103 -10.30 -5.29 3.98
CA ASP A 103 -8.97 -4.86 4.38
C ASP A 103 -9.01 -3.41 4.91
N GLU A 104 -8.05 -3.07 5.77
CA GLU A 104 -7.95 -1.74 6.41
C GLU A 104 -9.22 -1.30 7.17
N LEU A 105 -9.80 -2.19 7.98
CA LEU A 105 -11.06 -1.95 8.72
C LEU A 105 -11.03 -0.69 9.60
N HIS A 106 -9.86 -0.30 10.13
CA HIS A 106 -9.71 0.95 10.90
C HIS A 106 -10.13 2.21 10.12
N MET A 107 -10.17 2.14 8.78
CA MET A 107 -10.71 3.20 7.93
C MET A 107 -12.21 3.44 8.14
N VAL A 108 -12.92 2.63 8.93
CA VAL A 108 -14.31 2.90 9.32
C VAL A 108 -14.45 4.26 10.04
N GLY A 109 -13.39 4.69 10.74
CA GLY A 109 -13.35 6.01 11.39
C GLY A 109 -12.94 7.17 10.47
N ASP A 110 -12.67 6.91 9.19
CA ASP A 110 -12.30 7.95 8.22
C ASP A 110 -13.52 8.84 7.88
N GLU A 111 -13.37 10.16 8.03
CA GLU A 111 -14.46 11.13 7.85
C GLU A 111 -15.04 11.13 6.42
N GLN A 112 -14.21 10.87 5.40
CA GLN A 112 -14.63 11.01 4.01
C GLN A 112 -15.27 9.73 3.48
N ARG A 113 -14.70 8.56 3.80
CA ARG A 113 -15.06 7.27 3.18
C ARG A 113 -15.38 6.16 4.16
N GLY A 114 -15.16 6.37 5.46
CA GLY A 114 -15.46 5.39 6.51
C GLY A 114 -16.94 4.99 6.55
N HIS A 115 -17.85 5.95 6.30
CA HIS A 115 -19.28 5.69 6.21
C HIS A 115 -19.65 4.63 5.15
N ILE A 116 -18.92 4.58 4.02
CA ILE A 116 -19.16 3.57 2.97
C ILE A 116 -18.80 2.18 3.48
N LEU A 117 -17.73 2.07 4.25
CA LEU A 117 -17.31 0.81 4.84
C LEU A 117 -18.31 0.32 5.89
N GLU A 118 -18.81 1.23 6.72
CA GLU A 118 -19.88 0.95 7.67
C GLU A 118 -21.15 0.42 6.97
N LEU A 119 -21.57 1.09 5.89
CA LEU A 119 -22.70 0.67 5.04
C LEU A 119 -22.51 -0.73 4.44
N ILE A 120 -21.30 -1.05 3.96
CA ILE A 120 -20.96 -2.40 3.46
C ILE A 120 -21.17 -3.44 4.55
N LEU A 121 -20.56 -3.23 5.72
CA LEU A 121 -20.60 -4.18 6.83
C LEU A 121 -22.02 -4.40 7.33
N LEU A 122 -22.78 -3.31 7.52
CA LEU A 122 -24.19 -3.37 7.93
C LEU A 122 -25.02 -4.25 6.99
N LYS A 123 -24.91 -4.03 5.67
CA LYS A 123 -25.64 -4.83 4.68
C LYS A 123 -25.24 -6.30 4.67
N LEU A 124 -23.93 -6.59 4.82
CA LEU A 124 -23.44 -7.97 4.89
C LEU A 124 -23.96 -8.69 6.13
N MET A 125 -23.99 -8.01 7.27
CA MET A 125 -24.51 -8.55 8.52
C MET A 125 -26.02 -8.81 8.42
N LEU A 126 -26.80 -7.85 7.92
CA LEU A 126 -28.24 -8.02 7.71
C LEU A 126 -28.54 -9.18 6.74
N PHE A 127 -27.76 -9.28 5.66
CA PHE A 127 -27.85 -10.40 4.72
C PHE A 127 -27.53 -11.74 5.39
N ALA A 128 -26.50 -11.79 6.23
CA ALA A 128 -26.13 -13.01 6.96
C ALA A 128 -27.24 -13.41 7.95
N ILE A 129 -27.79 -12.47 8.72
CA ILE A 129 -28.88 -12.71 9.67
C ILE A 129 -30.15 -13.21 8.96
N GLY A 130 -30.59 -12.54 7.89
CA GLY A 130 -31.83 -12.88 7.17
C GLY A 130 -31.81 -14.27 6.50
N ARG A 131 -30.61 -14.81 6.23
CA ARG A 131 -30.42 -16.19 5.74
C ARG A 131 -30.43 -17.23 6.86
N VAL A 132 -30.00 -16.87 8.07
CA VAL A 132 -30.07 -17.76 9.26
C VAL A 132 -31.53 -18.05 9.64
N THR A 133 -32.42 -17.08 9.48
CA THR A 133 -33.84 -17.24 9.82
C THR A 133 -34.66 -18.04 8.78
N SER A 134 -34.12 -18.23 7.57
CA SER A 134 -34.83 -18.84 6.43
C SER A 134 -34.37 -20.27 6.11
N ALA A 135 -33.47 -20.85 6.91
CA ALA A 135 -32.88 -22.16 6.67
C ALA A 135 -33.82 -23.32 7.08
N SER A 136 -34.85 -23.58 6.27
CA SER A 136 -35.64 -24.82 6.30
C SER A 136 -35.07 -25.91 5.37
N SER A 137 -34.09 -25.57 4.52
CA SER A 137 -33.35 -26.50 3.66
C SER A 137 -31.90 -26.62 4.17
N GLY A 138 -31.47 -27.84 4.51
CA GLY A 138 -30.25 -28.17 5.26
C GLY A 138 -28.88 -27.80 4.67
N GLU A 139 -28.81 -26.89 3.69
CA GLU A 139 -27.55 -26.28 3.24
C GLU A 139 -27.47 -24.82 3.69
N LEU A 140 -26.85 -24.57 4.85
CA LEU A 140 -26.50 -23.20 5.25
C LEU A 140 -25.39 -22.64 4.35
N TYR A 141 -25.78 -21.91 3.31
CA TYR A 141 -24.89 -20.99 2.60
C TYR A 141 -24.56 -19.81 3.51
N GLN A 142 -23.64 -20.00 4.44
CA GLN A 142 -23.23 -18.96 5.39
C GLN A 142 -22.18 -18.05 4.76
N LEU A 143 -22.54 -16.83 4.41
CA LEU A 143 -21.58 -15.78 4.04
C LEU A 143 -20.50 -15.63 5.13
N GLN A 144 -19.22 -15.68 4.76
CA GLN A 144 -18.13 -15.35 5.68
C GLN A 144 -17.64 -13.93 5.43
N VAL A 145 -17.57 -13.12 6.48
CA VAL A 145 -16.91 -11.82 6.44
C VAL A 145 -15.59 -11.94 7.20
N VAL A 146 -14.49 -11.48 6.59
CA VAL A 146 -13.16 -11.45 7.21
C VAL A 146 -12.66 -10.02 7.18
N CYS A 147 -12.41 -9.44 8.34
CA CYS A 147 -11.90 -8.08 8.43
C CYS A 147 -10.45 -8.07 8.92
N MET A 148 -9.61 -7.22 8.32
CA MET A 148 -8.20 -7.04 8.68
C MET A 148 -7.94 -5.56 8.96
N SER A 149 -7.10 -5.25 9.94
CA SER A 149 -6.85 -3.87 10.39
C SER A 149 -5.47 -3.72 11.02
N ALA A 150 -4.90 -2.52 10.93
CA ALA A 150 -3.94 -2.02 11.92
C ALA A 150 -4.53 -2.00 13.34
N THR A 151 -3.66 -1.89 14.34
CA THR A 151 -4.02 -1.88 15.76
C THR A 151 -5.04 -0.79 16.07
N LEU A 152 -6.22 -1.21 16.55
CA LEU A 152 -7.28 -0.32 17.02
C LEU A 152 -7.22 -0.23 18.55
N PRO A 153 -7.47 0.95 19.16
CA PRO A 153 -7.42 1.11 20.62
C PRO A 153 -8.43 0.23 21.38
N SER A 154 -9.56 -0.07 20.74
CA SER A 154 -10.65 -0.88 21.30
C SER A 154 -11.30 -1.69 20.19
N LEU A 155 -11.28 -3.02 20.33
CA LEU A 155 -11.93 -3.94 19.40
C LEU A 155 -13.28 -4.45 19.92
N ASP A 156 -13.57 -4.31 21.22
CA ASP A 156 -14.78 -4.87 21.83
C ASP A 156 -16.08 -4.31 21.24
N PRO A 157 -16.24 -2.98 21.03
CA PRO A 157 -17.44 -2.45 20.38
C PRO A 157 -17.59 -2.97 18.96
N LEU A 158 -16.48 -3.09 18.23
CA LEU A 158 -16.46 -3.54 16.84
C LEU A 158 -16.76 -5.04 16.74
N LYS A 159 -16.24 -5.84 17.68
CA LYS A 159 -16.54 -7.26 17.83
C LYS A 159 -18.04 -7.47 18.05
N SER A 160 -18.60 -6.76 19.03
CA SER A 160 -20.02 -6.91 19.37
C SER A 160 -20.91 -6.44 18.22
N TRP A 161 -20.55 -5.33 17.58
CA TRP A 161 -21.24 -4.85 16.39
C TRP A 161 -21.18 -5.88 15.25
N LEU A 162 -20.04 -6.50 14.97
CA LEU A 162 -19.86 -7.51 13.92
C LEU A 162 -20.40 -8.91 14.30
N LEU A 163 -21.53 -8.97 15.02
CA LEU A 163 -22.21 -10.21 15.43
C LEU A 163 -21.34 -11.14 16.27
N GLU A 164 -20.67 -10.58 17.29
CA GLU A 164 -19.74 -11.31 18.16
C GLU A 164 -18.64 -12.03 17.38
N ALA A 165 -18.02 -11.30 16.44
CA ALA A 165 -16.97 -11.85 15.59
C ALA A 165 -15.80 -12.44 16.39
N ASP A 166 -15.18 -13.50 15.86
CA ASP A 166 -13.91 -14.00 16.37
C ASP A 166 -12.80 -12.97 16.13
N VAL A 167 -12.08 -12.62 17.19
CA VAL A 167 -11.00 -11.62 17.14
C VAL A 167 -9.65 -12.30 17.37
N TYR A 168 -8.68 -11.96 16.52
CA TYR A 168 -7.28 -12.34 16.68
C TYR A 168 -6.40 -11.09 16.66
N THR A 169 -5.57 -10.92 17.69
CA THR A 169 -4.62 -9.81 17.82
C THR A 169 -3.20 -10.35 17.97
N THR A 170 -2.23 -9.66 17.36
CA THR A 170 -0.81 -10.01 17.48
C THR A 170 0.05 -8.77 17.27
N GLU A 171 1.11 -8.65 18.07
CA GLU A 171 2.16 -7.64 17.91
C GLU A 171 3.39 -8.21 17.16
N PHE A 172 3.28 -9.42 16.61
CA PHE A 172 4.39 -10.07 15.91
C PHE A 172 4.76 -9.30 14.65
N ARG A 173 6.03 -8.94 14.53
CA ARG A 173 6.61 -8.33 13.34
C ARG A 173 7.87 -9.08 12.92
N PRO A 174 7.97 -9.59 11.67
CA PRO A 174 9.15 -10.32 11.20
C PRO A 174 10.45 -9.52 11.26
N VAL A 175 10.35 -8.20 11.03
CA VAL A 175 11.47 -7.26 11.14
C VAL A 175 11.14 -6.29 12.28
N PRO A 176 11.84 -6.37 13.43
CA PRO A 176 11.62 -5.46 14.55
C PRO A 176 11.71 -4.00 14.12
N LEU A 177 10.83 -3.17 14.67
CA LEU A 177 10.81 -1.73 14.40
C LEU A 177 11.32 -1.00 15.64
N GLU A 178 12.38 -0.21 15.46
CA GLU A 178 12.93 0.65 16.50
C GLU A 178 12.48 2.09 16.28
N TYR A 179 11.97 2.72 17.34
CA TYR A 179 11.52 4.10 17.33
C TYR A 179 12.55 5.00 18.00
N PHE A 180 12.84 6.13 17.36
CA PHE A 180 13.73 7.15 17.87
C PHE A 180 13.13 8.54 17.70
N VAL A 181 13.45 9.44 18.62
CA VAL A 181 13.03 10.85 18.54
C VAL A 181 14.26 11.74 18.47
N LYS A 182 14.36 12.57 17.43
CA LYS A 182 15.44 13.55 17.29
C LYS A 182 15.04 14.87 17.93
N VAL A 183 15.84 15.34 18.89
CA VAL A 183 15.68 16.66 19.54
C VAL A 183 16.99 17.45 19.42
N GLY A 184 16.96 18.51 18.61
CA GLY A 184 18.18 19.26 18.27
C GLY A 184 19.23 18.35 17.62
N PRO A 185 20.49 18.30 18.10
CA PRO A 185 21.52 17.41 17.55
C PRO A 185 21.44 15.97 18.09
N ARG A 186 20.58 15.67 19.06
CA ARG A 186 20.56 14.39 19.78
C ARG A 186 19.44 13.48 19.30
N LEU A 187 19.74 12.19 19.20
CA LEU A 187 18.77 11.13 18.95
C LEU A 187 18.46 10.42 20.27
N HIS A 188 17.19 10.34 20.63
CA HIS A 188 16.66 9.72 21.84
C HIS A 188 15.95 8.40 21.52
N SER A 189 15.79 7.54 22.52
CA SER A 189 14.87 6.40 22.47
C SER A 189 13.42 6.86 22.25
N GLY A 190 12.56 5.95 21.78
CA GLY A 190 11.15 6.26 21.47
C GLY A 190 10.35 6.79 22.67
N ASP A 191 10.73 6.41 23.89
CA ASP A 191 10.17 6.88 25.17
C ASP A 191 10.77 8.22 25.66
N LEU A 192 11.74 8.78 24.93
CA LEU A 192 12.52 9.98 25.28
C LEU A 192 13.41 9.88 26.52
N ASP A 193 13.48 8.72 27.18
CA ASP A 193 14.19 8.56 28.47
C ASP A 193 15.71 8.57 28.34
N ARG A 194 16.25 8.16 27.18
CA ARG A 194 17.69 8.03 26.98
C ARG A 194 18.15 8.69 25.69
N VAL A 195 19.23 9.48 25.77
CA VAL A 195 20.00 9.90 24.59
C VAL A 195 20.77 8.69 24.07
N VAL A 196 20.44 8.26 22.86
CA VAL A 196 21.08 7.13 22.16
C VAL A 196 22.42 7.56 21.56
N ARG A 197 22.43 8.71 20.87
CA ARG A 197 23.65 9.30 20.28
C ARG A 197 23.46 10.76 19.90
N GLU A 198 24.56 11.44 19.59
CA GLU A 198 24.55 12.73 18.89
C GLU A 198 24.78 12.52 17.39
N ILE A 199 23.98 13.20 16.56
CA ILE A 199 24.03 13.10 15.10
C ILE A 199 25.09 14.07 14.60
N PRO A 200 26.02 13.70 13.72
CA PRO A 200 27.06 14.62 13.22
C PRO A 200 26.47 15.79 12.42
N LEU A 201 27.16 16.93 12.41
CA LEU A 201 26.81 18.07 11.57
C LEU A 201 27.51 17.93 10.21
N LEU A 202 26.73 17.82 9.14
CA LEU A 202 27.26 17.90 7.77
C LEU A 202 27.23 19.36 7.27
N GLN A 203 28.13 19.68 6.35
CA GLN A 203 28.19 21.00 5.75
C GLN A 203 26.87 21.33 5.04
N GLY A 204 26.24 22.44 5.42
CA GLY A 204 24.97 22.86 4.83
C GLY A 204 23.74 22.09 5.31
N ASP A 205 23.83 21.18 6.30
CA ASP A 205 22.72 20.38 6.81
C ASP A 205 22.33 20.75 8.26
N PRO A 206 21.70 21.92 8.49
CA PRO A 206 21.40 22.42 9.84
C PRO A 206 20.45 21.49 10.62
N ASP A 207 19.50 20.87 9.94
CA ASP A 207 18.53 19.94 10.53
C ASP A 207 19.10 18.52 10.70
N ARG A 208 20.31 18.25 10.19
CA ARG A 208 20.98 16.93 10.26
C ARG A 208 20.17 15.80 9.62
N ILE A 209 19.34 16.13 8.62
CA ILE A 209 18.49 15.15 7.93
C ILE A 209 19.35 14.32 6.99
N THR A 210 20.24 14.96 6.23
CA THR A 210 21.19 14.27 5.36
C THR A 210 22.12 13.39 6.19
N ALA A 211 22.54 13.84 7.37
CA ALA A 211 23.33 13.02 8.29
C ALA A 211 22.61 11.72 8.67
N LEU A 212 21.33 11.79 9.05
CA LEU A 212 20.51 10.61 9.37
C LEU A 212 20.32 9.66 8.19
N ILE A 213 20.24 10.19 6.97
CA ILE A 213 20.12 9.38 5.75
C ILE A 213 21.46 8.71 5.43
N TRP A 214 22.56 9.46 5.55
CA TRP A 214 23.90 9.02 5.21
C TRP A 214 24.43 7.93 6.15
N GLU A 215 24.02 7.93 7.42
CA GLU A 215 24.28 6.80 8.35
C GLU A 215 23.81 5.46 7.77
N VAL A 216 22.59 5.41 7.22
CA VAL A 216 22.04 4.17 6.62
C VAL A 216 22.87 3.72 5.42
N ALA A 217 23.30 4.69 4.62
CA ALA A 217 24.12 4.40 3.45
C ALA A 217 25.51 3.87 3.83
N GLN A 218 26.11 4.39 4.90
CA GLN A 218 27.39 3.89 5.42
C GLN A 218 27.27 2.48 6.01
N GLU A 219 26.22 2.21 6.80
CA GLU A 219 25.95 0.87 7.34
C GLU A 219 25.83 -0.16 6.21
N ALA A 220 25.10 0.19 5.15
CA ALA A 220 24.95 -0.62 3.96
C ALA A 220 26.27 -0.88 3.22
N CYS A 221 27.14 0.12 3.10
CA CYS A 221 28.48 -0.05 2.52
C CYS A 221 29.32 -1.02 3.34
N ALA A 222 29.21 -0.98 4.67
CA ALA A 222 29.99 -1.84 5.57
C ALA A 222 29.58 -3.32 5.52
N VAL A 223 28.30 -3.61 5.28
CA VAL A 223 27.75 -4.98 5.26
C VAL A 223 27.81 -5.61 3.86
N GLY A 224 28.14 -4.83 2.83
CA GLY A 224 28.10 -5.25 1.44
C GLY A 224 26.75 -4.91 0.82
N TYR A 225 26.72 -3.84 0.04
CA TYR A 225 25.51 -3.33 -0.58
C TYR A 225 25.02 -4.25 -1.70
N ASP A 226 23.82 -4.80 -1.54
CA ASP A 226 23.08 -5.46 -2.62
C ASP A 226 21.99 -4.54 -3.16
N ALA A 227 22.29 -3.91 -4.31
CA ALA A 227 21.37 -3.01 -5.01
C ALA A 227 20.02 -3.68 -5.34
N ALA A 228 19.98 -5.01 -5.54
CA ALA A 228 18.80 -5.73 -5.99
C ALA A 228 17.69 -5.83 -4.91
N SER A 229 18.03 -5.63 -3.63
CA SER A 229 17.08 -5.77 -2.53
C SER A 229 16.50 -4.45 -2.01
N ASN A 230 17.09 -3.30 -2.38
CA ASN A 230 16.90 -1.98 -1.74
C ASN A 230 16.70 -2.05 -0.21
N ALA A 231 17.39 -2.96 0.47
CA ALA A 231 17.26 -3.20 1.91
C ALA A 231 17.73 -2.03 2.79
N THR A 232 18.13 -0.92 2.16
CA THR A 232 18.81 0.23 2.77
C THR A 232 18.11 1.55 2.42
N GLY A 233 17.01 1.52 1.64
CA GLY A 233 16.31 2.72 1.22
C GLY A 233 15.77 3.53 2.39
N VAL A 234 15.70 4.85 2.22
CA VAL A 234 15.20 5.80 3.23
C VAL A 234 14.01 6.58 2.70
N ILE A 235 12.91 6.60 3.45
CA ILE A 235 11.74 7.42 3.14
C ILE A 235 11.67 8.59 4.13
N VAL A 236 11.57 9.81 3.61
CA VAL A 236 11.42 11.04 4.41
C VAL A 236 10.02 11.60 4.21
N PHE A 237 9.16 11.48 5.21
CA PHE A 237 7.82 12.06 5.19
C PHE A 237 7.87 13.55 5.49
N CYS A 238 7.34 14.35 4.56
CA CYS A 238 7.27 15.80 4.63
C CYS A 238 5.80 16.26 4.67
N ALA A 239 5.55 17.38 5.34
CA ALA A 239 4.19 17.91 5.53
C ALA A 239 3.52 18.44 4.25
N THR A 240 4.29 18.87 3.24
CA THR A 240 3.71 19.42 2.00
C THR A 240 4.50 19.00 0.78
N LYS A 241 3.86 19.12 -0.40
CA LYS A 241 4.48 18.87 -1.71
C LYS A 241 5.77 19.69 -1.89
N ALA A 242 5.70 21.00 -1.61
CA ALA A 242 6.84 21.90 -1.70
C ALA A 242 7.96 21.51 -0.73
N TRP A 243 7.63 21.01 0.47
CA TRP A 243 8.63 20.50 1.40
C TRP A 243 9.30 19.21 0.91
N CYS A 244 8.58 18.33 0.21
CA CYS A 244 9.19 17.14 -0.41
C CYS A 244 10.27 17.54 -1.42
N GLU A 245 9.94 18.46 -2.32
CA GLU A 245 10.86 18.96 -3.34
C GLU A 245 12.08 19.65 -2.73
N LYS A 246 11.86 20.57 -1.78
CA LYS A 246 12.94 21.27 -1.06
C LYS A 246 13.83 20.29 -0.29
N THR A 247 13.24 19.29 0.35
CA THR A 247 13.99 18.27 1.09
C THR A 247 14.84 17.41 0.14
N ALA A 248 14.28 17.00 -1.01
CA ALA A 248 15.04 16.22 -2.00
C ALA A 248 16.24 17.00 -2.54
N VAL A 249 16.07 18.29 -2.85
CA VAL A 249 17.17 19.16 -3.29
C VAL A 249 18.21 19.34 -2.19
N HIS A 250 17.77 19.62 -0.97
CA HIS A 250 18.65 19.79 0.19
C HIS A 250 19.52 18.56 0.44
N VAL A 251 18.90 17.37 0.46
CA VAL A 251 19.61 16.10 0.65
C VAL A 251 20.59 15.87 -0.50
N ALA A 252 20.16 16.09 -1.75
CA ALA A 252 21.04 15.94 -2.91
C ALA A 252 22.24 16.91 -2.91
N SER A 253 22.04 18.16 -2.45
CA SER A 253 23.11 19.17 -2.41
C SER A 253 24.10 18.99 -1.27
N THR A 254 23.67 18.39 -0.17
CA THR A 254 24.50 18.17 1.03
C THR A 254 25.03 16.74 1.12
N TRP A 255 24.74 15.90 0.12
CA TRP A 255 25.12 14.50 0.08
C TRP A 255 26.65 14.32 0.02
N PRO A 256 27.28 13.69 1.04
CA PRO A 256 28.73 13.49 1.05
C PRO A 256 29.24 12.50 -0.01
N GLY A 257 28.36 11.66 -0.56
CA GLY A 257 28.72 10.57 -1.46
C GLY A 257 28.93 9.23 -0.74
N VAL A 258 28.78 8.15 -1.49
CA VAL A 258 29.06 6.77 -1.09
C VAL A 258 29.61 5.96 -2.28
N PRO A 259 30.32 4.84 -2.07
CA PRO A 259 30.93 4.06 -3.15
C PRO A 259 30.01 3.71 -4.32
N TRP A 260 28.74 3.35 -4.06
CA TRP A 260 27.80 3.00 -5.13
C TRP A 260 27.30 4.20 -5.95
N ASP A 261 27.61 5.44 -5.58
CA ASP A 261 27.32 6.59 -6.45
C ASP A 261 28.18 6.58 -7.72
N LEU A 262 29.28 5.82 -7.70
CA LEU A 262 30.16 5.59 -8.85
C LEU A 262 29.92 4.24 -9.52
N ASP A 263 28.96 3.45 -9.02
CA ASP A 263 28.63 2.16 -9.61
C ASP A 263 27.89 2.34 -10.94
N ASP A 264 28.39 1.71 -11.99
CA ASP A 264 27.83 1.83 -13.35
C ASP A 264 26.37 1.37 -13.44
N THR A 265 25.99 0.34 -12.66
CA THR A 265 24.61 -0.18 -12.67
C THR A 265 23.66 0.80 -12.01
N MET A 266 24.06 1.37 -10.88
CA MET A 266 23.36 2.44 -10.19
C MET A 266 23.18 3.67 -11.10
N LEU A 267 24.27 4.12 -11.73
CA LEU A 267 24.26 5.26 -12.64
C LEU A 267 23.37 4.99 -13.85
N ARG A 268 23.45 3.83 -14.50
CA ARG A 268 22.56 3.46 -15.62
C ARG A 268 21.10 3.48 -15.21
N GLY A 269 20.75 2.93 -14.05
CA GLY A 269 19.38 2.94 -13.54
C GLY A 269 18.85 4.36 -13.30
N ARG A 270 19.70 5.26 -12.77
CA ARG A 270 19.37 6.69 -12.59
C ARG A 270 19.18 7.42 -13.93
N HIS A 271 20.05 7.17 -14.93
CA HIS A 271 19.91 7.75 -16.27
C HIS A 271 18.64 7.26 -16.97
N GLN A 272 18.35 5.96 -16.90
CA GLN A 272 17.14 5.38 -17.46
C GLN A 272 15.88 6.02 -16.85
N ALA A 273 15.85 6.22 -15.53
CA ALA A 273 14.74 6.91 -14.87
C ALA A 273 14.58 8.34 -15.41
N LEU A 274 15.67 9.09 -15.57
CA LEU A 274 15.64 10.44 -16.13
C LEU A 274 15.13 10.47 -17.58
N ASP A 275 15.55 9.53 -18.42
CA ASP A 275 15.14 9.48 -19.83
C ASP A 275 13.66 9.15 -19.99
N ILE A 276 13.13 8.25 -19.15
CA ILE A 276 11.70 7.97 -19.12
C ILE A 276 10.93 9.21 -18.63
N LEU A 277 11.40 9.88 -17.58
CA LEU A 277 10.78 11.12 -17.08
C LEU A 277 10.78 12.26 -18.10
N ARG A 278 11.85 12.38 -18.91
CA ARG A 278 11.90 13.35 -20.04
C ARG A 278 10.85 13.05 -21.11
N SER A 279 10.50 11.78 -21.27
CA SER A 279 9.54 11.31 -22.26
C SER A 279 8.09 11.40 -21.78
N CYS A 280 7.86 11.64 -20.47
CA CYS A 280 6.52 11.84 -19.94
C CYS A 280 5.90 13.15 -20.45
N PRO A 281 4.56 13.25 -20.59
CA PRO A 281 3.89 14.45 -21.08
C PRO A 281 4.16 15.72 -20.27
N ALA A 282 4.45 15.57 -18.97
CA ALA A 282 4.78 16.68 -18.08
C ALA A 282 6.21 17.23 -18.28
N GLY A 283 7.08 16.47 -18.95
CA GLY A 283 8.51 16.74 -19.07
C GLY A 283 9.28 16.50 -17.77
N LEU A 284 10.61 16.61 -17.84
CA LEU A 284 11.48 16.42 -16.67
C LEU A 284 11.49 17.66 -15.77
N CYS A 285 11.06 17.51 -14.52
CA CYS A 285 11.18 18.56 -13.51
C CYS A 285 12.65 18.88 -13.20
N PRO A 286 13.07 20.16 -13.16
CA PRO A 286 14.43 20.57 -12.79
C PRO A 286 14.88 20.06 -11.41
N THR A 287 13.94 19.91 -10.48
CA THR A 287 14.20 19.36 -9.14
C THR A 287 14.60 17.89 -9.22
N LEU A 288 13.92 17.08 -10.04
CA LEU A 288 14.24 15.67 -10.26
C LEU A 288 15.55 15.52 -11.06
N GLU A 289 15.77 16.38 -12.06
CA GLU A 289 17.02 16.39 -12.84
C GLU A 289 18.26 16.59 -11.98
N LYS A 290 18.17 17.42 -10.94
CA LYS A 290 19.27 17.67 -10.00
C LYS A 290 19.41 16.59 -8.91
N SER A 291 18.30 16.00 -8.47
CA SER A 291 18.29 15.09 -7.31
C SER A 291 18.54 13.63 -7.67
N ILE A 292 17.97 13.12 -8.77
CA ILE A 292 18.08 11.72 -9.18
C ILE A 292 19.53 11.27 -9.43
N PRO A 293 20.43 12.08 -10.02
CA PRO A 293 21.84 11.70 -10.16
C PRO A 293 22.54 11.39 -8.83
N LYS A 294 22.05 11.98 -7.73
CA LYS A 294 22.52 11.74 -6.35
C LYS A 294 21.75 10.63 -5.63
N GLY A 295 20.87 9.91 -6.33
CA GLY A 295 20.05 8.83 -5.75
C GLY A 295 18.94 9.33 -4.84
N VAL A 296 18.49 10.58 -5.03
CA VAL A 296 17.43 11.21 -4.24
C VAL A 296 16.27 11.60 -5.17
N ALA A 297 15.03 11.40 -4.74
CA ALA A 297 13.86 11.91 -5.44
C ALA A 297 12.76 12.34 -4.47
N TYR A 298 11.68 12.92 -5.00
CA TYR A 298 10.47 13.21 -4.24
C TYR A 298 9.24 12.51 -4.84
N HIS A 299 8.21 12.29 -4.01
CA HIS A 299 6.95 11.67 -4.42
C HIS A 299 5.76 12.34 -3.74
N HIS A 300 4.83 12.85 -4.54
CA HIS A 300 3.59 13.44 -4.03
C HIS A 300 2.52 13.48 -5.11
N SER A 301 1.28 13.83 -4.74
CA SER A 301 0.13 13.86 -5.67
C SER A 301 0.21 14.92 -6.79
N GLY A 302 1.19 15.84 -6.76
CA GLY A 302 1.49 16.72 -7.90
C GLY A 302 2.16 16.03 -9.09
N LEU A 303 2.70 14.83 -8.91
CA LEU A 303 3.27 14.04 -10.00
C LEU A 303 2.18 13.23 -10.71
N THR A 304 2.31 13.08 -12.02
CA THR A 304 1.48 12.19 -12.83
C THR A 304 1.65 10.73 -12.36
N MET A 305 0.70 9.87 -12.75
CA MET A 305 0.80 8.44 -12.43
C MET A 305 2.01 7.77 -13.09
N GLU A 306 2.42 8.24 -14.27
CA GLU A 306 3.58 7.72 -14.99
C GLU A 306 4.88 8.07 -14.26
N GLU A 307 5.08 9.33 -13.89
CA GLU A 307 6.26 9.78 -13.13
C GLU A 307 6.37 9.04 -11.79
N ARG A 308 5.25 8.91 -11.07
CA ARG A 308 5.22 8.16 -9.80
C ARG A 308 5.68 6.72 -9.97
N ARG A 309 5.22 6.03 -11.02
CA ARG A 309 5.65 4.64 -11.32
C ARG A 309 7.15 4.55 -11.61
N VAL A 310 7.71 5.51 -12.33
CA VAL A 310 9.16 5.55 -12.61
C VAL A 310 9.94 5.69 -11.31
N ILE A 311 9.55 6.63 -10.46
CA ILE A 311 10.22 6.90 -9.17
C ILE A 311 10.07 5.71 -8.22
N GLU A 312 8.87 5.13 -8.11
CA GLU A 312 8.60 3.95 -7.28
C GLU A 312 9.42 2.74 -7.74
N THR A 313 9.56 2.56 -9.06
CA THR A 313 10.36 1.46 -9.63
C THR A 313 11.85 1.68 -9.40
N ALA A 314 12.35 2.90 -9.63
CA ALA A 314 13.74 3.25 -9.38
C ALA A 314 14.10 3.15 -7.89
N PHE A 315 13.18 3.50 -6.98
CA PHE A 315 13.35 3.27 -5.55
C PHE A 315 13.38 1.78 -5.23
N ARG A 316 12.40 0.99 -5.70
CA ARG A 316 12.34 -0.46 -5.45
C ARG A 316 13.59 -1.21 -5.92
N ASN A 317 14.18 -0.77 -7.04
CA ASN A 317 15.40 -1.35 -7.60
C ASN A 317 16.70 -0.79 -7.00
N GLY A 318 16.61 0.06 -5.96
CA GLY A 318 17.76 0.66 -5.28
C GLY A 318 18.44 1.81 -6.04
N HIS A 319 18.02 2.12 -7.27
CA HIS A 319 18.57 3.23 -8.08
C HIS A 319 18.40 4.59 -7.40
N ILE A 320 17.28 4.75 -6.69
CA ILE A 320 17.01 5.87 -5.79
C ILE A 320 17.07 5.32 -4.37
N HIS A 321 18.04 5.80 -3.60
CA HIS A 321 18.23 5.42 -2.20
C HIS A 321 17.26 6.18 -1.28
N THR A 322 16.99 7.46 -1.56
CA THR A 322 16.24 8.34 -0.67
C THR A 322 15.01 8.90 -1.37
N LEU A 323 13.83 8.72 -0.77
CA LEU A 323 12.56 9.24 -1.29
C LEU A 323 11.90 10.21 -0.31
N CYS A 324 11.74 11.46 -0.71
CA CYS A 324 11.02 12.48 0.08
C CYS A 324 9.54 12.51 -0.32
N ALA A 325 8.62 12.14 0.56
CA ALA A 325 7.22 11.95 0.19
C ALA A 325 6.20 12.60 1.12
N THR A 326 5.01 12.89 0.59
CA THR A 326 3.84 13.22 1.41
C THR A 326 3.20 11.95 1.99
N SER A 327 2.32 12.11 2.98
CA SER A 327 1.63 11.00 3.66
C SER A 327 0.86 10.09 2.69
N THR A 328 0.41 10.63 1.56
CA THR A 328 -0.28 9.89 0.48
C THR A 328 0.49 8.67 -0.04
N LEU A 329 1.82 8.64 0.09
CA LEU A 329 2.62 7.47 -0.30
C LEU A 329 2.36 6.28 0.64
N ALA A 330 2.22 6.52 1.94
CA ALA A 330 2.05 5.48 2.96
C ALA A 330 0.77 4.65 2.76
N ALA A 331 -0.25 5.25 2.16
CA ALA A 331 -1.54 4.62 1.92
C ALA A 331 -1.67 3.97 0.53
N GLY A 332 -0.62 3.99 -0.29
CA GLY A 332 -0.77 3.78 -1.74
C GLY A 332 0.05 2.66 -2.37
N VAL A 333 1.20 2.30 -1.80
CA VAL A 333 2.18 1.41 -2.44
C VAL A 333 3.07 0.71 -1.41
N ASN A 334 3.38 -0.56 -1.66
CA ASN A 334 4.34 -1.31 -0.85
C ASN A 334 5.79 -0.97 -1.23
N LEU A 335 6.38 0.01 -0.54
CA LEU A 335 7.79 0.37 -0.66
C LEU A 335 8.52 0.10 0.67
N PRO A 336 9.26 -1.02 0.79
CA PRO A 336 10.05 -1.28 1.99
C PRO A 336 11.20 -0.26 2.08
N ALA A 337 11.46 0.21 3.31
CA ALA A 337 12.54 1.12 3.61
C ALA A 337 13.20 0.71 4.93
N ARG A 338 14.54 0.83 5.00
CA ARG A 338 15.33 0.57 6.20
C ARG A 338 15.09 1.60 7.29
N ARG A 339 14.88 2.86 6.89
CA ARG A 339 14.63 3.98 7.79
C ARG A 339 13.51 4.84 7.23
N VAL A 340 12.58 5.21 8.11
CA VAL A 340 11.54 6.19 7.84
C VAL A 340 11.79 7.40 8.74
N ILE A 341 11.87 8.58 8.15
CA ILE A 341 12.10 9.84 8.86
C ILE A 341 10.84 10.68 8.73
N ILE A 342 10.21 11.03 9.86
CA ILE A 342 9.06 11.94 9.89
C ILE A 342 9.60 13.34 10.15
N ARG A 343 9.68 14.18 9.11
CA ARG A 343 10.25 15.54 9.21
C ARG A 343 9.31 16.52 9.92
N SER A 344 8.01 16.26 9.86
CA SER A 344 6.99 17.08 10.53
C SER A 344 5.88 16.20 11.07
N LEU A 345 5.36 16.55 12.26
CA LEU A 345 4.21 15.90 12.87
C LEU A 345 2.88 16.35 12.22
N GLN A 346 2.90 17.42 11.42
CA GLN A 346 1.75 17.80 10.60
C GLN A 346 1.65 16.85 9.40
N VAL A 347 0.55 16.10 9.35
CA VAL A 347 0.17 15.28 8.20
C VAL A 347 -0.28 16.21 7.08
N GLY A 348 0.21 15.97 5.85
CA GLY A 348 -0.29 16.64 4.66
C GLY A 348 -0.04 15.89 3.38
#